data_AF-A0A5B7C3W2-F1
#
_entry.id   AF-A0A5B7C3W2-F1
#
_cell.length_a   1.000
_cell.length_b   1.000
_cell.length_c   1.000
_cell.angle_alpha   90.00
_cell.angle_beta   90.00
_cell.angle_gamma   90.00
#
_symmetry.space_group_name_H-M   'P 1'
#
loop_
_entity.id
_entity.type
_entity.pdbx_description
1 polymer ?
#
loop_
_entity_poly.entity_id
_entity_poly.type
_entity_poly.pdbx_seq_one_letter_code
_entity_poly.pdbx_strand_id
1 'polypeptide(L)'
;QMEDLGCEHFSELVSRSFFQPSSTTHKSRFIMHDLINDLAQVVAGKTCFRLENKLEAGSQNKISKKVRHFSYTSSPSDGNKRFEVLREAECLRTFLQFHSSFSEVHITSYVLCDLLSKLKCLRVLC
;
A
#
# COMPACT_ATOMS: atom_id res chain seq x y z
N GLN A 1 -12.28 20.61 5.56
CA GLN A 1 -12.01 21.07 4.18
C GLN A 1 -11.39 19.98 3.31
N MET A 2 -10.16 19.48 3.58
CA MET A 2 -9.59 18.38 2.76
C MET A 2 -10.36 17.06 2.91
N GLU A 3 -10.82 16.76 4.13
CA GLU A 3 -11.61 15.56 4.42
C GLU A 3 -12.97 15.58 3.69
N ASP A 4 -13.66 16.71 3.71
CA ASP A 4 -14.95 16.89 3.03
C ASP A 4 -14.84 16.65 1.51
N LEU A 5 -13.80 17.23 0.89
CA LEU A 5 -13.51 17.01 -0.54
C LEU A 5 -13.19 15.52 -0.84
N GLY A 6 -12.45 14.87 0.06
CA GLY A 6 -12.19 13.43 -0.03
C GLY A 6 -13.46 12.60 0.04
N CYS A 7 -14.40 12.98 0.92
CA CYS A 7 -15.72 12.35 1.01
C CYS A 7 -16.53 12.52 -0.27
N GLU A 8 -16.55 13.72 -0.86
CA GLU A 8 -17.25 13.97 -2.13
C GLU A 8 -16.71 13.10 -3.28
N HIS A 9 -15.39 13.04 -3.44
CA HIS A 9 -14.76 12.17 -4.44
C HIS A 9 -15.06 10.69 -4.19
N PHE A 10 -15.03 10.25 -2.94
CA PHE A 10 -15.35 8.87 -2.61
C PHE A 10 -16.83 8.55 -2.90
N SER A 11 -17.75 9.45 -2.57
CA SER A 11 -19.18 9.32 -2.89
C SER A 11 -19.43 9.21 -4.39
N GLU A 12 -18.66 9.92 -5.22
CA GLU A 12 -18.72 9.77 -6.68
C GLU A 12 -18.26 8.37 -7.15
N LEU A 13 -17.20 7.82 -6.56
CA LEU A 13 -16.75 6.46 -6.89
C LEU A 13 -17.81 5.42 -6.47
N VAL A 14 -18.50 5.63 -5.35
CA VAL A 14 -19.62 4.78 -4.91
C VAL A 14 -20.81 4.89 -5.88
N SER A 15 -21.18 6.11 -6.32
CA SER A 15 -22.30 6.30 -7.26
C SER A 15 -22.04 5.64 -8.62
N ARG A 16 -20.77 5.54 -9.01
CA ARG A 16 -20.30 4.83 -10.22
C ARG A 16 -20.06 3.33 -10.00
N SER A 17 -20.41 2.78 -8.83
CA SER A 17 -20.20 1.37 -8.46
C SER A 17 -18.74 0.88 -8.44
N PHE A 18 -17.76 1.78 -8.36
CA PHE A 18 -16.36 1.39 -8.11
C PHE A 18 -16.20 0.78 -6.72
N PHE A 19 -16.97 1.31 -5.76
CA PHE A 19 -17.10 0.77 -4.42
C PHE A 19 -18.58 0.48 -4.12
N GLN A 20 -18.82 -0.56 -3.35
CA GLN A 20 -20.15 -0.91 -2.87
C GLN A 20 -20.14 -1.05 -1.35
N PRO A 21 -21.19 -0.62 -0.63
CA PRO A 21 -21.32 -0.87 0.79
C PRO A 21 -21.21 -2.37 1.08
N SER A 22 -20.41 -2.73 2.08
CA SER A 22 -20.31 -4.10 2.55
C SER A 22 -21.64 -4.53 3.18
N SER A 23 -22.05 -5.78 2.96
CA SER A 23 -23.23 -6.37 3.60
C SER A 23 -23.05 -6.66 5.09
N THR A 24 -21.86 -6.37 5.65
CA THR A 24 -21.56 -6.59 7.06
C THR A 24 -22.25 -5.57 7.97
N THR A 25 -22.36 -5.88 9.26
CA THR A 25 -22.96 -5.01 10.29
C THR A 25 -22.26 -3.66 10.45
N HIS A 26 -21.06 -3.49 9.88
CA HIS A 26 -20.29 -2.25 9.92
C HIS A 26 -20.61 -1.35 8.73
N LYS A 27 -21.48 -0.35 8.96
CA LYS A 27 -21.95 0.60 7.94
C LYS A 27 -20.85 1.47 7.30
N SER A 28 -19.62 1.45 7.82
CA SER A 28 -18.48 2.21 7.29
C SER A 28 -17.57 1.40 6.36
N ARG A 29 -17.89 0.14 6.06
CA ARG A 29 -17.05 -0.71 5.18
C ARG A 29 -17.60 -0.74 3.76
N PHE A 30 -16.67 -0.70 2.80
CA PHE A 30 -16.96 -0.81 1.39
C PHE A 30 -16.09 -1.91 0.77
N ILE A 31 -16.59 -2.52 -0.30
CA ILE A 31 -15.87 -3.51 -1.10
C ILE A 31 -15.60 -2.94 -2.49
N MET A 32 -14.52 -3.40 -3.12
CA MET A 32 -14.19 -3.17 -4.53
C MET A 32 -14.31 -4.51 -5.25
N HIS A 33 -14.91 -4.52 -6.43
CA HIS A 33 -14.98 -5.71 -7.28
C HIS A 33 -13.61 -6.06 -7.86
N ASP A 34 -13.35 -7.34 -8.06
CA ASP A 34 -12.10 -7.83 -8.64
C ASP A 34 -11.80 -7.18 -10.00
N LEU A 35 -12.80 -6.98 -10.86
CA LEU A 35 -12.60 -6.30 -12.15
C LEU A 35 -12.17 -4.83 -12.00
N ILE A 36 -12.69 -4.11 -11.02
CA ILE A 36 -12.28 -2.73 -10.73
C ILE A 36 -10.88 -2.73 -10.11
N ASN A 37 -10.58 -3.73 -9.29
CA ASN A 37 -9.25 -3.93 -8.72
C ASN A 37 -8.21 -4.21 -9.82
N ASP A 38 -8.50 -5.12 -10.74
CA ASP A 38 -7.66 -5.45 -11.89
C ASP A 38 -7.41 -4.22 -12.76
N LEU A 39 -8.47 -3.45 -13.06
CA LEU A 39 -8.35 -2.18 -13.77
C LEU A 39 -7.43 -1.21 -13.03
N ALA A 40 -7.60 -1.06 -11.71
CA ALA A 40 -6.76 -0.19 -10.90
C ALA A 40 -5.29 -0.64 -10.91
N GLN A 41 -5.02 -1.95 -10.89
CA GLN A 41 -3.67 -2.49 -11.00
C GLN A 41 -3.04 -2.20 -12.37
N VAL A 42 -3.80 -2.36 -13.46
CA VAL A 42 -3.33 -2.04 -14.82
C VAL A 42 -3.01 -0.55 -14.95
N VAL A 43 -3.88 0.33 -14.45
CA VAL A 43 -3.68 1.79 -14.49
C VAL A 43 -2.52 2.23 -13.60
N ALA A 44 -2.36 1.63 -12.43
CA ALA A 44 -1.21 1.89 -11.55
C ALA A 44 0.11 1.45 -12.20
N GLY A 45 0.08 0.44 -13.07
CA GLY A 45 1.24 -0.04 -13.81
C GLY A 45 2.43 -0.32 -12.88
N LYS A 46 3.52 0.42 -13.07
CA LYS A 46 4.76 0.28 -12.28
C LYS A 46 4.95 1.38 -11.23
N THR A 47 3.93 2.20 -10.96
CA THR A 47 4.06 3.30 -9.98
C THR A 47 3.72 2.89 -8.55
N CYS A 48 2.96 1.80 -8.37
CA CYS A 48 2.59 1.27 -7.06
C CYS A 48 3.19 -0.13 -6.88
N PHE A 49 3.67 -0.43 -5.67
CA PHE A 49 4.17 -1.74 -5.27
C PHE A 49 3.58 -2.12 -3.93
N ARG A 50 2.94 -3.29 -3.87
CA ARG A 50 2.38 -3.85 -2.64
C ARG A 50 3.17 -5.10 -2.26
N LEU A 51 3.83 -5.05 -1.12
CA LEU A 51 4.57 -6.18 -0.57
C LEU A 51 3.59 -7.09 0.18
N GLU A 52 3.36 -8.28 -0.36
CA GLU A 52 2.53 -9.30 0.27
C GLU A 52 3.38 -10.28 1.10
N ASN A 53 2.80 -10.83 2.17
CA ASN A 53 3.46 -11.81 3.05
C ASN A 53 3.70 -13.17 2.39
N LYS A 54 3.05 -13.44 1.24
CA LYS A 54 3.30 -14.64 0.46
C LYS A 54 4.57 -14.44 -0.34
N LEU A 55 5.67 -14.96 0.21
CA LEU A 55 6.76 -15.47 -0.58
C LEU A 55 6.18 -16.53 -1.53
N GLU A 56 5.72 -16.13 -2.71
CA GLU A 56 5.72 -17.05 -3.83
C GLU A 56 7.19 -17.41 -4.05
N ALA A 57 7.57 -18.58 -3.55
CA ALA A 57 8.88 -19.17 -3.67
C ALA A 57 9.18 -19.39 -5.17
N GLY A 58 9.59 -18.33 -5.85
CA GLY A 58 9.85 -18.34 -7.29
C GLY A 58 9.85 -16.96 -7.95
N SER A 59 9.05 -16.00 -7.47
CA SER A 59 9.03 -14.65 -8.02
C SER A 59 9.91 -13.73 -7.17
N GLN A 60 11.14 -13.48 -7.63
CA GLN A 60 11.86 -12.30 -7.18
C GLN A 60 11.04 -11.08 -7.61
N ASN A 61 10.21 -10.56 -6.70
CA ASN A 61 9.45 -9.33 -6.91
C ASN A 61 10.43 -8.16 -7.02
N LYS A 62 11.00 -7.98 -8.22
CA LYS A 62 11.90 -6.86 -8.53
C LYS A 62 11.08 -5.60 -8.56
N ILE A 63 11.34 -4.70 -7.61
CA ILE A 63 10.71 -3.38 -7.62
C ILE A 63 11.24 -2.58 -8.82
N SER A 64 10.39 -1.77 -9.43
CA SER A 64 10.87 -0.81 -10.42
C SER A 64 11.48 0.40 -9.71
N LYS A 65 12.61 0.91 -10.22
CA LYS A 65 13.17 2.20 -9.79
C LYS A 65 12.17 3.37 -9.84
N LYS A 66 11.16 3.26 -10.72
CA LYS A 66 10.11 4.26 -10.93
C LYS A 66 8.92 4.14 -9.96
N VAL A 67 8.93 3.17 -9.03
CA VAL A 67 7.87 3.06 -8.02
C VAL A 67 7.83 4.35 -7.19
N ARG A 68 6.60 4.84 -6.99
CA ARG A 68 6.30 6.05 -6.21
C ARG A 68 5.54 5.73 -4.94
N HIS A 69 4.77 4.65 -4.91
CA HIS A 69 3.94 4.29 -3.77
C HIS A 69 4.23 2.85 -3.36
N PHE A 70 4.69 2.67 -2.14
CA PHE A 70 4.95 1.38 -1.53
C PHE A 70 3.95 1.14 -0.41
N SER A 71 3.42 -0.07 -0.34
CA SER A 71 2.62 -0.53 0.79
C SER A 71 2.98 -1.94 1.21
N TYR A 72 2.77 -2.29 2.48
CA TYR A 72 2.95 -3.64 2.98
C TYR A 72 1.97 -3.96 4.10
N THR A 73 1.62 -5.24 4.27
CA THR A 73 0.84 -5.69 5.43
C THR A 73 1.77 -6.16 6.54
N SER A 74 1.65 -5.55 7.72
CA SER A 74 2.42 -5.94 8.91
C SER A 74 2.11 -7.37 9.34
N SER A 75 3.14 -8.15 9.62
CA SER A 75 3.02 -9.48 10.23
C SER A 75 4.03 -9.66 11.38
N PRO A 76 3.71 -10.47 12.41
CA PRO A 76 4.61 -10.70 13.55
C PRO A 76 5.96 -11.33 13.17
N SER A 77 6.03 -12.02 12.02
CA SER A 77 7.25 -12.64 11.49
C SER A 77 8.06 -11.71 10.59
N ASP A 78 7.84 -10.40 10.67
CA ASP A 78 8.42 -9.42 9.76
C ASP A 78 9.89 -9.13 10.01
N GLY A 79 10.75 -9.97 9.43
CA GLY A 79 12.18 -9.72 9.35
C GLY A 79 12.50 -8.57 8.38
N ASN A 80 13.51 -7.76 8.76
CA ASN A 80 14.02 -6.59 8.02
C ASN A 80 14.36 -6.86 6.54
N LYS A 81 14.71 -8.11 6.20
CA LYS A 81 15.17 -8.50 4.85
C LYS A 81 14.12 -8.31 3.75
N ARG A 82 12.83 -8.29 4.09
CA ARG A 82 11.76 -8.09 3.09
C ARG A 82 11.77 -6.69 2.47
N PHE A 83 12.33 -5.70 3.18
CA PHE A 83 12.40 -4.32 2.71
C PHE A 83 13.65 -4.03 1.87
N GLU A 84 14.54 -5.02 1.69
CA GLU A 84 15.70 -4.91 0.81
C GLU A 84 15.31 -4.58 -0.63
N VAL A 85 14.13 -5.02 -1.07
CA VAL A 85 13.58 -4.68 -2.39
C VAL A 85 13.52 -3.18 -2.62
N LEU A 86 13.32 -2.37 -1.57
CA LEU A 86 13.22 -0.92 -1.68
C LEU A 86 14.55 -0.20 -1.89
N ARG A 87 15.71 -0.88 -1.79
CA ARG A 87 17.01 -0.24 -2.06
C ARG A 87 17.14 0.31 -3.48
N GLU A 88 16.46 -0.32 -4.43
CA GLU A 88 16.47 0.11 -5.84
C GLU A 88 15.41 1.20 -6.12
N ALA A 89 14.54 1.54 -5.17
CA ALA A 89 13.49 2.53 -5.36
C ALA A 89 14.03 3.96 -5.25
N GLU A 90 14.25 4.63 -6.38
CA GLU A 90 14.81 5.99 -6.42
C GLU A 90 13.72 7.08 -6.33
N CYS A 91 12.48 6.75 -6.73
CA CYS A 91 11.38 7.71 -6.88
C CYS A 91 10.28 7.57 -5.81
N LEU A 92 10.52 6.83 -4.73
CA LEU A 92 9.48 6.55 -3.73
C LEU A 92 9.02 7.84 -3.04
N ARG A 93 7.70 8.05 -3.00
CA ARG A 93 7.03 9.21 -2.40
C ARG A 93 6.15 8.84 -1.21
N THR A 94 5.60 7.63 -1.21
CA THR A 94 4.73 7.14 -0.14
C THR A 94 5.22 5.79 0.35
N PHE A 95 5.34 5.65 1.67
CA PHE A 95 5.54 4.39 2.37
C PHE A 95 4.36 4.18 3.32
N LEU A 96 3.56 3.15 3.10
CA LEU A 96 2.30 2.90 3.82
C LEU A 96 2.28 1.51 4.46
N GLN A 97 2.07 1.44 5.77
CA GLN A 97 1.81 0.20 6.49
C GLN A 97 0.29 -0.08 6.56
N PHE A 98 -0.12 -1.28 6.17
CA PHE A 98 -1.46 -1.80 6.44
C PHE A 98 -1.44 -2.71 7.68
N HIS A 99 -2.38 -2.45 8.59
CA HIS A 99 -2.56 -3.28 9.78
C HIS A 99 -3.51 -4.44 9.48
N SER A 100 -3.08 -5.66 9.82
CA SER A 100 -4.05 -6.71 10.12
C SER A 100 -4.66 -6.42 11.49
N SER A 101 -5.93 -6.77 11.68
CA SER A 101 -6.72 -6.54 12.91
C SER A 101 -6.11 -7.09 14.21
N PHE A 102 -4.98 -7.80 14.12
CA PHE A 102 -4.30 -8.51 15.21
C PHE A 102 -2.82 -8.09 15.40
N SER A 103 -2.35 -7.04 14.73
CA SER A 103 -0.92 -6.65 14.74
C SER A 103 -0.71 -5.24 15.28
N GLU A 104 0.17 -5.10 16.27
CA GLU A 104 0.72 -3.81 16.68
C GLU A 104 1.58 -3.19 15.56
N VAL A 105 1.70 -1.86 15.56
CA VAL A 105 2.52 -1.09 14.60
C VAL A 105 3.99 -1.31 14.90
N HIS A 106 4.65 -2.16 14.10
CA HIS A 106 6.09 -2.37 14.21
C HIS A 106 6.75 -1.98 12.90
N ILE A 107 7.24 -0.74 12.83
CA ILE A 107 8.26 -0.36 11.86
C ILE A 107 9.60 -0.61 12.54
N THR A 108 10.41 -1.48 11.96
CA THR A 108 11.71 -1.82 12.58
C THR A 108 12.67 -0.65 12.48
N SER A 109 13.59 -0.53 13.45
CA SER A 109 14.63 0.50 13.45
C SER A 109 15.46 0.49 12.17
N TYR A 110 15.63 -0.67 11.54
CA TYR A 110 16.26 -0.84 10.24
C TYR A 110 15.55 -0.04 9.13
N VAL A 111 14.22 -0.15 9.03
CA VAL A 111 13.45 0.61 8.04
C VAL A 111 13.63 2.11 8.29
N LEU A 112 13.49 2.53 9.56
CA LEU A 112 13.56 3.95 9.93
C LEU A 112 14.94 4.58 9.68
N CYS A 113 16.02 3.89 10.06
CA CYS A 113 17.37 4.48 10.02
C CYS A 113 18.09 4.22 8.68
N ASP A 114 18.04 3.01 8.16
CA ASP A 114 18.88 2.60 7.02
C ASP A 114 18.18 2.77 5.67
N LEU A 115 16.86 2.63 5.64
CA LEU A 115 16.09 2.67 4.40
C LEU A 115 15.53 4.06 4.12
N LEU A 116 14.86 4.68 5.09
CA LEU A 116 14.28 6.02 4.88
C LEU A 116 15.35 7.08 4.55
N SER A 117 16.55 6.96 5.12
CA SER A 117 17.67 7.87 4.82
C SER A 117 18.10 7.86 3.35
N LYS A 118 17.80 6.79 2.60
CA LYS A 118 18.12 6.66 1.17
C LYS A 118 16.97 7.14 0.27
N LEU A 119 15.75 7.25 0.80
CA LEU A 119 14.54 7.58 0.04
C LEU A 119 14.32 9.10 -0.05
N LYS A 120 15.16 9.77 -0.85
CA LYS A 120 15.19 11.24 -0.98
C LYS A 120 13.89 11.89 -1.48
N CYS A 121 13.03 11.10 -2.13
CA CYS A 121 11.76 11.58 -2.70
C CYS A 121 10.56 11.36 -1.77
N LEU A 122 10.76 10.78 -0.59
CA LEU A 122 9.67 10.43 0.32
C LEU A 122 8.97 11.70 0.82
N ARG A 123 7.64 11.71 0.72
CA ARG A 123 6.77 12.82 1.16
C ARG A 123 5.79 12.40 2.24
N VAL A 124 5.44 11.12 2.27
CA VAL A 124 4.41 10.57 3.15
C VAL A 124 4.91 9.26 3.73
N LEU A 125 4.91 9.18 5.06
CA LEU A 125 5.14 7.98 5.86
C LEU A 125 3.88 7.77 6.70
N CYS A 126 3.18 6.65 6.46
CA CYS A 126 1.91 6.33 7.09
C CYS A 126 1.93 4.91 7.66
#